data_AF-A0A7Y2FYF7-F1
#
_entry.id   AF-A0A7Y2FYF7-F1
#
_cell.length_a   1.000
_cell.length_b   1.000
_cell.length_c   1.000
_cell.angle_alpha   90.00
_cell.angle_beta   90.00
_cell.angle_gamma   90.00
#
_symmetry.space_group_name_H-M   'P 1'
#
loop_
_entity.id
_entity.type
_entity.pdbx_description
1 polymer ?
#
loop_
_entity_poly.entity_id
_entity_poly.type
_entity_poly.pdbx_seq_one_letter_code
_entity_poly.pdbx_strand_id
1 'polypeptide(L)'
;MSKTLDKNLQSNLYSLLSRRMVYHGLFWLGLFLFLMYLDQTQQTLASKASIEMINLVFYAGIVYFNLFYLIPRFLSEKKFIRYSLLLFLTALAITPIKMLVLYFIFDGQGQAQAQLIQDQPIYFLSSFLIAGGSTVLKVFSDWVRYQRDRQILQT
;
A
#
# COMPACT_ATOMS: atom_id res chain seq x y z
N MET A 1 -21.40 31.19 -20.71
CA MET A 1 -19.98 30.83 -20.97
C MET A 1 -19.31 30.09 -19.81
N SER A 2 -19.74 30.23 -18.54
CA SER A 2 -19.15 29.50 -17.39
C SER A 2 -19.52 28.00 -17.33
N LYS A 3 -20.78 27.62 -17.58
CA LYS A 3 -21.25 26.22 -17.50
C LYS A 3 -20.53 25.24 -18.42
N THR A 4 -20.02 25.71 -19.56
CA THR A 4 -19.27 24.90 -20.53
C THR A 4 -17.81 24.72 -20.12
N LEU A 5 -17.23 25.71 -19.43
CA LEU A 5 -15.86 25.65 -18.90
C LEU A 5 -15.78 24.67 -17.72
N ASP A 6 -16.73 24.73 -16.80
CA ASP A 6 -16.81 23.81 -15.65
C ASP A 6 -16.99 22.35 -16.06
N LYS A 7 -17.85 22.09 -17.05
CA LYS A 7 -18.07 20.72 -17.58
C LYS A 7 -16.81 20.15 -18.22
N ASN A 8 -16.04 20.98 -18.93
CA ASN A 8 -14.77 20.58 -19.54
C ASN A 8 -13.66 20.35 -18.50
N LEU A 9 -13.61 21.16 -17.44
CA LEU A 9 -12.67 20.95 -16.34
C LEU A 9 -12.98 19.66 -15.59
N GLN A 10 -14.26 19.40 -15.30
CA GLN A 10 -14.71 18.17 -14.63
C GLN A 10 -14.43 16.92 -15.47
N SER A 11 -14.70 16.94 -16.78
CA SER A 11 -14.44 15.79 -17.65
C SER A 11 -12.94 15.52 -17.81
N ASN A 12 -12.13 16.57 -17.94
CA ASN A 12 -10.67 16.45 -18.03
C ASN A 12 -10.06 15.94 -16.72
N LEU A 13 -10.49 16.46 -15.57
CA LEU A 13 -10.08 15.96 -14.25
C LEU A 13 -10.46 14.49 -14.08
N TYR A 14 -11.67 14.11 -14.46
CA TYR A 14 -12.12 12.72 -14.39
C TYR A 14 -11.28 11.79 -15.29
N SER A 15 -10.97 12.24 -16.51
CA SER A 15 -10.11 11.49 -17.46
C SER A 15 -8.67 11.31 -16.95
N LEU A 16 -8.13 12.30 -16.23
CA LEU A 16 -6.82 12.21 -15.60
C LEU A 16 -6.84 11.29 -14.38
N LEU A 17 -7.82 11.44 -13.49
CA LEU A 17 -7.98 10.62 -12.27
C LEU A 17 -8.26 9.14 -12.57
N SER A 18 -8.94 8.86 -13.68
CA SER A 18 -9.22 7.49 -14.15
C SER A 18 -7.99 6.78 -14.74
N ARG A 19 -6.89 7.50 -14.98
CA ARG A 19 -5.65 6.90 -15.50
C ARG A 19 -5.01 6.02 -14.43
N ARG A 20 -4.61 4.80 -14.81
CA ARG A 20 -4.03 3.78 -13.89
C ARG A 20 -2.97 4.34 -12.95
N MET A 21 -2.04 5.11 -13.51
CA MET A 21 -0.92 5.66 -12.75
C MET A 21 -1.35 6.72 -11.74
N VAL A 22 -2.41 7.49 -12.04
CA VAL A 22 -2.86 8.62 -11.21
C VAL A 22 -3.53 8.12 -9.95
N TYR A 23 -4.49 7.19 -10.03
CA TYR A 23 -5.10 6.67 -8.81
C TYR A 23 -4.10 5.86 -7.95
N HIS A 24 -3.12 5.18 -8.55
CA HIS A 24 -2.05 4.52 -7.78
C HIS A 24 -1.16 5.55 -7.08
N GLY A 25 -0.77 6.62 -7.76
CA GLY A 25 -0.01 7.72 -7.16
C GLY A 25 -0.79 8.39 -6.01
N LEU A 26 -2.09 8.65 -6.21
CA LEU A 26 -2.96 9.21 -5.18
C LEU A 26 -3.13 8.27 -3.98
N PHE A 27 -3.23 6.96 -4.20
CA PHE A 27 -3.26 5.99 -3.13
C PHE A 27 -1.99 6.03 -2.28
N TRP A 28 -0.81 5.98 -2.91
CA TRP A 28 0.46 6.01 -2.19
C TRP A 28 0.71 7.36 -1.51
N LEU A 29 0.32 8.47 -2.14
CA LEU A 29 0.38 9.79 -1.52
C LEU A 29 -0.55 9.87 -0.31
N GLY A 30 -1.79 9.39 -0.43
CA GLY A 30 -2.74 9.35 0.68
C GLY A 30 -2.25 8.48 1.83
N LEU A 31 -1.68 7.30 1.54
CA LEU A 31 -1.07 6.44 2.55
C LEU A 31 0.13 7.12 3.21
N PHE A 32 0.99 7.79 2.46
CA PHE A 32 2.12 8.55 3.01
C PHE A 32 1.66 9.65 3.96
N LEU A 33 0.67 10.46 3.57
CA LEU A 33 0.11 11.51 4.42
C LEU A 33 -0.57 10.93 5.66
N PHE A 34 -1.24 9.79 5.53
CA PHE A 34 -1.83 9.07 6.65
C PHE A 34 -0.77 8.57 7.64
N LEU A 35 0.33 8.01 7.15
CA LEU A 35 1.45 7.59 8.00
C LEU A 35 2.09 8.78 8.72
N MET A 36 2.33 9.89 8.00
CA MET A 36 2.82 11.14 8.59
C MET A 36 1.90 11.69 9.68
N TYR A 37 0.59 11.51 9.53
CA TYR A 37 -0.40 11.91 10.54
C TYR A 37 -0.37 11.00 11.78
N LEU A 38 -0.12 9.71 11.60
CA LEU A 38 -0.02 8.75 12.72
C LEU A 38 1.30 8.86 13.49
N ASP A 39 2.37 9.37 12.88
CA ASP A 39 3.68 9.52 13.52
C ASP A 39 3.69 10.63 14.59
N GLN A 40 3.53 10.20 15.85
CA GLN A 40 3.57 11.06 17.04
C GLN A 40 4.98 11.24 17.63
N THR A 41 6.05 10.82 16.95
CA THR A 41 7.42 10.96 17.47
C THR A 41 7.85 12.43 17.58
N GLN A 42 8.88 12.72 18.38
CA GLN A 42 9.43 14.08 18.50
C GLN A 42 10.50 14.41 17.44
N GLN A 43 10.61 13.60 16.39
CA GLN A 43 11.58 13.84 15.31
C GLN A 43 11.21 15.05 14.46
N THR A 44 12.21 15.60 13.77
CA THR A 44 11.97 16.68 12.79
C THR A 44 11.07 16.20 11.65
N LEU A 45 10.33 17.13 11.02
CA LEU A 45 9.45 16.79 9.90
C LEU A 45 10.19 16.07 8.76
N ALA A 46 11.43 16.47 8.48
CA ALA A 46 12.25 15.85 7.44
C ALA A 46 12.64 14.41 7.78
N SER A 47 12.99 14.15 9.05
CA SER A 47 13.31 12.81 9.55
C SER A 47 12.09 11.90 9.46
N LYS A 48 10.93 12.35 9.96
CA LYS A 48 9.65 11.63 9.86
C LYS A 48 9.31 11.29 8.41
N ALA A 49 9.36 12.28 7.53
CA ALA A 49 9.09 12.09 6.10
C ALA A 49 10.03 11.06 5.46
N SER A 50 11.31 11.04 5.87
CA SER A 50 12.29 10.08 5.35
C SER A 50 11.99 8.65 5.82
N ILE A 51 11.64 8.48 7.10
CA ILE A 51 11.24 7.19 7.68
C ILE A 51 9.97 6.67 7.00
N GLU A 52 8.95 7.52 6.87
CA GLU A 52 7.68 7.12 6.27
C GLU A 52 7.81 6.86 4.76
N MET A 53 8.73 7.53 4.07
CA MET A 53 9.05 7.21 2.68
C MET A 53 9.62 5.80 2.54
N ILE A 54 10.49 5.39 3.48
CA ILE A 54 11.05 4.04 3.48
C ILE A 54 9.96 3.01 3.78
N ASN A 55 9.12 3.27 4.78
CA ASN A 55 7.95 2.44 5.06
C ASN A 55 7.09 2.27 3.81
N LEU A 56 6.82 3.37 3.09
CA LEU A 56 6.03 3.38 1.86
C LEU A 56 6.67 2.52 0.75
N VAL A 57 7.99 2.60 0.56
CA VAL A 57 8.71 1.79 -0.44
C VAL A 57 8.59 0.30 -0.12
N PHE A 58 8.75 -0.10 1.15
CA PHE A 58 8.58 -1.50 1.57
C PHE A 58 7.13 -1.97 1.44
N TYR A 59 6.16 -1.12 1.78
CA TYR A 59 4.74 -1.39 1.56
C TYR A 59 4.39 -1.53 0.07
N ALA A 60 4.97 -0.70 -0.80
CA ALA A 60 4.83 -0.85 -2.24
C ALA A 60 5.43 -2.17 -2.73
N GLY A 61 6.62 -2.52 -2.27
CA GLY A 61 7.27 -3.80 -2.58
C GLY A 61 6.39 -5.00 -2.28
N ILE A 62 5.88 -5.10 -1.04
CA ILE A 62 5.02 -6.23 -0.65
C ILE A 62 3.67 -6.23 -1.39
N VAL A 63 3.06 -5.06 -1.61
CA VAL A 63 1.79 -4.94 -2.33
C VAL A 63 1.94 -5.36 -3.79
N TYR A 64 2.97 -4.89 -4.49
CA TYR A 64 3.15 -5.25 -5.90
C TYR A 64 3.60 -6.70 -6.07
N PHE A 65 4.42 -7.23 -5.16
CA PHE A 65 4.69 -8.67 -5.12
C PHE A 65 3.39 -9.46 -4.92
N ASN A 66 2.52 -9.02 -4.01
CA ASN A 66 1.24 -9.66 -3.78
C ASN A 66 0.34 -9.64 -5.03
N LEU A 67 0.17 -8.46 -5.64
CA LEU A 67 -0.72 -8.24 -6.78
C LEU A 67 -0.25 -8.96 -8.05
N PHE A 68 1.06 -8.99 -8.32
CA PHE A 68 1.61 -9.53 -9.57
C PHE A 68 2.06 -10.99 -9.47
N TYR A 69 2.32 -11.50 -8.27
CA TYR A 69 2.82 -12.87 -8.09
C TYR A 69 1.89 -13.71 -7.21
N LEU A 70 1.63 -13.32 -5.96
CA LEU A 70 0.90 -14.20 -5.04
C LEU A 70 -0.56 -14.42 -5.44
N ILE A 71 -1.28 -13.34 -5.74
CA ILE A 71 -2.69 -13.42 -6.15
C ILE A 71 -2.87 -14.26 -7.43
N PRO A 72 -2.24 -13.91 -8.57
CA PRO A 72 -2.49 -14.64 -9.81
C PRO A 72 -2.05 -16.10 -9.75
N ARG A 73 -1.01 -16.42 -8.97
CA ARG A 73 -0.47 -17.79 -8.89
C ARG A 73 -1.17 -18.68 -7.88
N PHE A 74 -1.67 -18.14 -6.77
CA PHE A 74 -2.19 -18.97 -5.67
C PHE A 74 -3.65 -18.68 -5.32
N LEU A 75 -4.07 -17.41 -5.32
CA LEU A 75 -5.46 -17.08 -5.00
C LEU A 75 -6.40 -17.46 -6.16
N SER A 76 -6.01 -17.17 -7.40
CA SER A 76 -6.80 -17.49 -8.60
C SER A 76 -6.96 -19.00 -8.84
N GLU A 77 -6.04 -19.82 -8.30
CA GLU A 77 -6.10 -21.29 -8.40
C GLU A 77 -6.84 -21.96 -7.22
N LYS A 78 -7.62 -21.19 -6.43
CA LYS A 78 -8.32 -21.65 -5.20
C LYS A 78 -7.40 -22.20 -4.11
N LYS A 79 -6.08 -21.92 -4.16
CA LYS A 79 -5.09 -22.36 -3.17
C LYS A 79 -4.97 -21.35 -2.02
N PHE A 80 -6.10 -21.02 -1.37
CA PHE A 80 -6.18 -19.96 -0.36
C PHE A 80 -5.21 -20.16 0.82
N ILE A 81 -5.08 -21.38 1.35
CA ILE A 81 -4.18 -21.65 2.48
C ILE A 81 -2.72 -21.38 2.09
N ARG A 82 -2.30 -21.85 0.90
CA ARG A 82 -0.93 -21.62 0.39
C ARG A 82 -0.68 -20.13 0.16
N TYR A 83 -1.67 -19.42 -0.40
CA TYR A 83 -1.61 -17.98 -0.55
C TYR A 83 -1.40 -17.27 0.80
N SER A 84 -2.22 -17.57 1.80
CA SER A 84 -2.15 -16.94 3.12
C SER A 84 -0.83 -17.21 3.83
N LEU A 85 -0.33 -18.45 3.75
CA LEU A 85 0.99 -18.82 4.28
C LEU A 85 2.11 -18.05 3.58
N LEU A 86 2.08 -17.95 2.25
CA LEU A 86 3.10 -17.21 1.50
C LEU A 86 3.03 -15.70 1.78
N LEU A 87 1.83 -15.13 1.92
CA LEU A 87 1.65 -13.73 2.30
C LEU A 87 2.26 -13.45 3.68
N PHE A 88 1.98 -14.33 4.66
CA PHE A 88 2.56 -14.26 6.00
C PHE A 88 4.08 -14.37 5.96
N LEU A 89 4.62 -15.36 5.24
CA LEU A 89 6.07 -15.55 5.10
C LEU A 89 6.75 -14.37 4.39
N THR A 90 6.09 -13.77 3.39
CA THR A 90 6.59 -12.58 2.70
C THR A 90 6.68 -11.39 3.66
N ALA A 91 5.63 -11.15 4.44
CA ALA A 91 5.65 -10.12 5.48
C ALA A 91 6.76 -10.40 6.51
N LEU A 92 6.87 -11.65 6.96
CA LEU A 92 7.87 -12.09 7.94
C LEU A 92 9.31 -11.88 7.44
N ALA A 93 9.56 -12.09 6.14
CA ALA A 93 10.87 -11.89 5.53
C ALA A 93 11.17 -10.41 5.24
N ILE A 94 10.18 -9.64 4.80
CA ILE A 94 10.36 -8.21 4.47
C ILE A 94 10.58 -7.37 5.72
N THR A 95 9.89 -7.67 6.83
CA THR A 95 10.02 -6.89 8.07
C THR A 95 11.47 -6.75 8.54
N PRO A 96 12.26 -7.81 8.80
CA PRO A 96 13.63 -7.65 9.29
C PRO A 96 14.53 -6.88 8.31
N ILE A 97 14.31 -7.01 7.00
CA ILE A 97 15.04 -6.24 5.99
C ILE A 97 14.73 -4.74 6.14
N LYS A 98 13.45 -4.39 6.27
CA LYS A 98 13.02 -3.01 6.55
C LYS A 98 13.62 -2.48 7.85
N MET A 99 13.55 -3.27 8.91
CA MET A 99 14.09 -2.91 10.23
C MET A 99 15.59 -2.64 10.17
N LEU A 100 16.35 -3.44 9.43
CA LEU A 100 17.79 -3.27 9.27
C LEU A 100 18.12 -1.96 8.53
N VAL A 101 17.36 -1.62 7.49
CA VAL A 101 17.50 -0.31 6.80
C VAL A 101 17.21 0.85 7.76
N LEU A 102 16.12 0.78 8.52
CA LEU A 102 15.77 1.82 9.49
C LEU A 102 16.78 1.91 10.65
N TYR A 103 17.34 0.78 11.08
CA TYR A 103 18.32 0.72 12.15
C TYR A 103 19.60 1.50 11.80
N PHE A 104 20.06 1.39 10.55
CA PHE A 104 21.20 2.17 10.05
C PHE A 104 20.88 3.65 9.88
N ILE A 105 19.62 4.01 9.59
CA ILE A 105 19.21 5.41 9.50
C ILE A 105 19.18 6.08 10.87
N PHE A 106 18.89 5.31 11.92
CA PHE A 106 18.95 5.75 13.31
C PHE A 106 20.34 5.60 13.93
N ASP A 107 21.40 5.49 13.13
CA ASP A 107 22.76 5.44 13.68
C ASP A 107 23.06 6.68 14.54
N GLY A 108 23.72 6.47 15.67
CA GLY A 108 23.94 7.49 16.71
C GLY A 108 22.69 7.89 17.52
N GLN A 109 21.51 7.31 17.26
CA GLN A 109 20.26 7.57 17.99
C GLN A 109 19.80 6.33 18.77
N GLY A 110 20.50 6.01 19.86
CA GLY A 110 20.26 4.77 20.62
C GLY A 110 18.82 4.58 21.10
N GLN A 111 18.12 5.65 21.48
CA GLN A 111 16.71 5.58 21.86
C GLN A 111 15.80 5.19 20.68
N ALA A 112 16.03 5.76 19.48
CA ALA A 112 15.25 5.45 18.28
C ALA A 112 15.49 4.01 17.80
N GLN A 113 16.74 3.52 17.89
CA GLN A 113 17.07 2.12 17.61
C GLN A 113 16.40 1.14 18.59
N ALA A 114 16.41 1.45 19.89
CA ALA A 114 15.75 0.64 20.90
C ALA A 114 14.22 0.61 20.69
N GLN A 115 13.62 1.76 20.41
CA GLN A 115 12.19 1.84 20.09
C GLN A 115 11.86 1.05 18.82
N LEU A 116 12.66 1.18 17.77
CA LEU A 116 12.50 0.42 16.53
C LEU A 116 12.44 -1.09 16.82
N ILE A 117 13.37 -1.63 17.61
CA ILE A 117 13.38 -3.06 17.98
C ILE A 117 12.11 -3.45 18.75
N GLN A 118 11.64 -2.62 19.68
CA GLN A 118 10.40 -2.87 20.43
C GLN A 118 9.16 -2.86 19.53
N ASP A 119 9.15 -1.98 18.52
CA ASP A 119 8.06 -1.81 17.57
C ASP A 119 8.07 -2.86 16.44
N GLN A 120 9.01 -3.82 16.43
CA GLN A 120 9.08 -4.85 15.40
C GLN A 120 7.74 -5.58 15.14
N PRO A 121 6.93 -5.95 16.16
CA PRO A 121 5.63 -6.57 15.92
C PRO A 121 4.65 -5.65 15.16
N ILE A 122 4.65 -4.35 15.43
CA ILE A 122 3.76 -3.41 14.72
C ILE A 122 4.21 -3.23 13.27
N TYR A 123 5.52 -3.21 12.99
CA TYR A 123 6.05 -3.17 11.63
C TYR A 123 5.75 -4.44 10.83
N PHE A 124 5.72 -5.60 11.48
CA PHE A 124 5.26 -6.84 10.87
C PHE A 124 3.77 -6.78 10.57
N LEU A 125 2.96 -6.45 11.58
CA LEU A 125 1.50 -6.40 11.47
C LEU A 125 1.06 -5.40 10.39
N SER A 126 1.66 -4.21 10.34
CA SER A 126 1.34 -3.21 9.33
C SER A 126 1.65 -3.71 7.91
N SER A 127 2.79 -4.37 7.71
CA SER A 127 3.18 -4.92 6.41
C SER A 127 2.20 -6.02 5.97
N PHE A 128 1.84 -6.91 6.90
CA PHE A 128 0.87 -7.98 6.65
C PHE A 128 -0.52 -7.42 6.34
N LEU A 129 -0.99 -6.44 7.11
CA LEU A 129 -2.30 -5.82 6.93
C LEU A 129 -2.38 -5.02 5.63
N ILE A 130 -1.34 -4.29 5.24
CA ILE A 130 -1.32 -3.55 3.97
C ILE A 130 -1.35 -4.52 2.78
N ALA A 131 -0.56 -5.59 2.83
CA ALA A 131 -0.57 -6.62 1.80
C ALA A 131 -1.93 -7.36 1.76
N GLY A 132 -2.47 -7.76 2.90
CA GLY A 132 -3.81 -8.35 3.02
C GLY A 132 -4.91 -7.43 2.49
N GLY A 133 -4.89 -6.16 2.90
CA GLY A 133 -5.81 -5.12 2.43
C GLY A 133 -5.76 -4.93 0.91
N SER A 134 -4.58 -4.98 0.30
CA SER A 134 -4.46 -4.94 -1.17
C SER A 134 -5.19 -6.09 -1.87
N THR A 135 -5.26 -7.25 -1.21
CA THR A 135 -6.01 -8.42 -1.68
C THR A 135 -7.50 -8.18 -1.64
N VAL A 136 -8.00 -7.65 -0.52
CA VAL A 136 -9.42 -7.31 -0.33
C VAL A 136 -9.85 -6.31 -1.39
N LEU A 137 -9.06 -5.25 -1.58
CA LEU A 137 -9.30 -4.23 -2.61
C LEU A 137 -9.30 -4.83 -4.02
N LYS A 138 -8.37 -5.74 -4.31
CA LYS A 138 -8.28 -6.42 -5.60
C LYS A 138 -9.50 -7.30 -5.87
N VAL A 139 -9.88 -8.14 -4.91
CA VAL A 139 -11.06 -9.03 -5.01
C VAL A 139 -12.34 -8.21 -5.20
N PHE A 140 -12.53 -7.16 -4.42
CA PHE A 140 -13.69 -6.27 -4.57
C PHE A 140 -13.71 -5.58 -5.94
N SER A 141 -12.57 -5.07 -6.41
CA SER A 141 -12.46 -4.42 -7.71
C SER A 141 -12.78 -5.38 -8.86
N ASP A 142 -12.34 -6.64 -8.78
CA ASP A 142 -12.63 -7.65 -9.78
C ASP A 142 -14.11 -8.07 -9.76
N TRP A 143 -14.70 -8.17 -8.58
CA TRP A 143 -16.13 -8.44 -8.42
C TRP A 143 -17.00 -7.34 -9.04
N VAL A 144 -16.70 -6.06 -8.76
CA VAL A 144 -17.44 -4.92 -9.35
C VAL A 144 -17.35 -4.92 -10.87
N ARG A 145 -16.17 -5.22 -11.44
CA ARG A 145 -15.99 -5.34 -12.90
C ARG A 145 -16.82 -6.47 -13.48
N TYR A 146 -16.76 -7.65 -12.87
CA TYR A 146 -17.53 -8.81 -13.31
C TYR A 146 -19.04 -8.55 -13.31
N GLN A 147 -19.58 -7.85 -12.30
CA GLN A 147 -21.00 -7.49 -12.26
C GLN A 147 -21.38 -6.54 -13.41
N ARG A 148 -20.53 -5.56 -13.71
CA ARG A 148 -20.76 -4.61 -14.82
C ARG A 148 -20.77 -5.31 -16.18
N ASP A 149 -19.81 -6.20 -16.40
CA ASP A 149 -19.70 -6.93 -17.67
C ASP A 149 -20.92 -7.84 -17.88
N ARG A 150 -21.44 -8.46 -16.81
CA ARG A 150 -22.68 -9.25 -16.87
C ARG A 150 -23.92 -8.44 -17.22
N GLN A 151 -24.05 -7.22 -16.70
CA GLN A 151 -25.18 -6.35 -17.02
C GLN A 151 -25.18 -5.97 -18.50
N ILE A 152 -24.01 -5.65 -19.08
CA ILE A 152 -23.88 -5.29 -20.50
C ILE A 152 -24.28 -6.46 -21.41
N LEU A 153 -23.94 -7.71 -21.05
CA LEU A 153 -24.27 -8.88 -21.86
C LEU A 153 -25.75 -9.28 -21.83
N GLN A 154 -26.52 -8.74 -20.89
CA GLN A 154 -27.96 -9.02 -20.74
C GLN A 154 -28.86 -7.92 -21.31
N THR A 155 -28.29 -6.82 -21.83
CA THR A 155 -29.00 -5.69 -22.44
C THR A 155 -28.74 -5.66 -23.94
#